data_AF-A0A818ELP8-F1
#
_entry.id   AF-A0A818ELP8-F1
#
_cell.length_a   1.000
_cell.length_b   1.000
_cell.length_c   1.000
_cell.angle_alpha   90.00
_cell.angle_beta   90.00
_cell.angle_gamma   90.00
#
_symmetry.space_group_name_H-M   'P 1'
#
loop_
_entity.id
_entity.type
_entity.pdbx_description
1 polymer ?
#
loop_
_entity_poly.entity_id
_entity_poly.type
_entity_poly.pdbx_seq_one_letter_code
_entity_poly.pdbx_strand_id
1 'polypeptide(L)'
;MIDFNYSPNILLEQTHHIWHVYLPDFEPGQIYAYRIDGRYDPCNGHRFNVNKLLIDPYTRAIIGTLEWDDSLFGYDIHDSSSGKDLKFNTVNSAAFMPKCVVIDSGNFNSGGDIPPNTPFHETIIYELHLKGFTKLNQKIPEEIRGTYAGIAHPKTIEYLKNIGITAVELMPVQHFITDRYLKERDLTNYWGSHTIGFFCIRCNEFGPSLSFKGIDNKSYYRLTEQDQRYCFDYTGTRNTLNCQLPYILRLIMDSLRYWICMSTVPGKFDLAATLARELHAVDRLSAVFDIIHQDPATVSYNEKHNEMNGENSLGSESRNRSWNCNVEGPTDDLNIN
;
A
#
# COMPACT_ATOMS: atom_id res chain seq x y z
N MET A 1 -17.64 -4.01 -22.56
CA MET A 1 -16.92 -4.90 -21.64
C MET A 1 -15.80 -5.52 -22.46
N ILE A 2 -14.58 -5.00 -22.34
CA ILE A 2 -13.46 -5.53 -23.11
C ILE A 2 -13.06 -6.85 -22.45
N ASP A 3 -13.30 -7.91 -23.20
CA ASP A 3 -13.02 -9.27 -22.82
C ASP A 3 -11.49 -9.41 -22.70
N PHE A 4 -11.00 -9.97 -21.59
CA PHE A 4 -9.56 -10.15 -21.29
C PHE A 4 -8.90 -11.22 -22.21
N ASN A 5 -9.50 -11.47 -23.37
CA ASN A 5 -9.11 -12.45 -24.39
C ASN A 5 -8.25 -11.85 -25.51
N TYR A 6 -7.84 -10.58 -25.40
CA TYR A 6 -6.83 -10.02 -26.31
C TYR A 6 -5.48 -10.68 -26.02
N SER A 7 -5.12 -11.61 -26.92
CA SER A 7 -3.82 -12.26 -27.14
C SER A 7 -2.96 -12.52 -25.89
N PRO A 8 -2.79 -13.78 -25.46
CA PRO A 8 -2.07 -14.12 -24.23
C PRO A 8 -0.57 -13.75 -24.17
N ASN A 9 0.00 -13.06 -25.16
CA ASN A 9 1.44 -12.79 -25.28
C ASN A 9 1.74 -11.38 -25.86
N ILE A 10 1.21 -10.33 -25.24
CA ILE A 10 1.39 -8.95 -25.74
C ILE A 10 2.70 -8.31 -25.22
N LEU A 11 3.17 -8.67 -24.02
CA LEU A 11 4.43 -8.20 -23.45
C LEU A 11 5.61 -9.09 -23.87
N LEU A 12 6.21 -8.79 -25.01
CA LEU A 12 7.38 -9.51 -25.54
C LEU A 12 8.68 -8.71 -25.41
N GLU A 13 8.58 -7.39 -25.31
CA GLU A 13 9.75 -6.52 -25.21
C GLU A 13 10.20 -6.36 -23.76
N GLN A 14 11.52 -6.43 -23.57
CA GLN A 14 12.15 -6.32 -22.29
C GLN A 14 13.40 -5.46 -22.40
N THR A 15 13.52 -4.46 -21.53
CA THR A 15 14.74 -3.68 -21.37
C THR A 15 15.25 -3.88 -19.95
N HIS A 16 16.40 -4.53 -19.82
CA HIS A 16 16.93 -5.02 -18.54
C HIS A 16 15.90 -5.90 -17.80
N HIS A 17 15.36 -5.42 -16.68
CA HIS A 17 14.39 -6.14 -15.86
C HIS A 17 12.96 -5.59 -15.98
N ILE A 18 12.71 -4.74 -16.98
CA ILE A 18 11.40 -4.09 -17.19
C ILE A 18 10.80 -4.62 -18.49
N TRP A 19 9.65 -5.27 -18.35
CA TRP A 19 8.80 -5.67 -19.47
C TRP A 19 7.93 -4.49 -19.87
N HIS A 20 7.83 -4.22 -21.18
CA HIS A 20 7.02 -3.12 -21.68
C HIS A 20 6.36 -3.47 -23.02
N VAL A 21 5.29 -2.74 -23.34
CA VAL A 21 4.59 -2.81 -24.62
C VAL A 21 3.86 -1.48 -24.83
N TYR A 22 3.79 -1.04 -26.09
CA TYR A 22 2.97 0.10 -26.48
C TYR A 22 1.72 -0.37 -27.23
N LEU A 23 0.55 0.04 -26.77
CA LEU A 23 -0.75 -0.28 -27.38
C LEU A 23 -1.37 1.01 -27.92
N PRO A 24 -1.33 1.25 -29.25
CA PRO A 24 -1.72 2.55 -29.82
C PRO A 24 -3.20 2.88 -29.65
N ASP A 25 -4.07 1.86 -29.55
CA ASP A 25 -5.52 2.02 -29.44
C ASP A 25 -6.01 2.10 -27.97
N PHE A 26 -5.10 2.18 -26.99
CA PHE A 26 -5.45 2.26 -25.56
C PHE A 26 -5.62 3.72 -25.11
N GLU A 27 -6.83 4.07 -24.67
CA GLU A 27 -7.18 5.41 -24.19
C GLU A 27 -7.44 5.43 -22.66
N PRO A 28 -7.45 6.62 -22.02
CA PRO A 28 -7.92 6.76 -20.64
C PRO A 28 -9.32 6.15 -20.43
N GLY A 29 -9.49 5.45 -19.31
CA GLY A 29 -10.68 4.65 -18.99
C GLY A 29 -10.55 3.17 -19.34
N GLN A 30 -9.52 2.78 -20.09
CA GLN A 30 -9.26 1.39 -20.41
C GLN A 30 -8.97 0.56 -19.16
N ILE A 31 -9.60 -0.62 -19.07
CA ILE A 31 -9.48 -1.55 -17.96
C ILE A 31 -8.41 -2.60 -18.31
N TYR A 32 -7.50 -2.87 -17.39
CA TYR A 32 -6.42 -3.85 -17.58
C TYR A 32 -6.03 -4.55 -16.27
N ALA A 33 -5.22 -5.61 -16.39
CA ALA A 33 -4.59 -6.34 -15.29
C ALA A 33 -3.48 -7.24 -15.86
N TYR A 34 -2.63 -7.80 -14.99
CA TYR A 34 -1.56 -8.71 -15.41
C TYR A 34 -1.84 -10.17 -15.10
N ARG A 35 -1.21 -11.05 -15.90
CA ARG A 35 -0.93 -12.44 -15.58
C ARG A 35 0.54 -12.66 -15.84
N ILE A 36 1.22 -13.30 -14.92
CA ILE A 36 2.67 -13.50 -15.00
C ILE A 36 2.94 -14.99 -14.88
N ASP A 37 3.63 -15.50 -15.91
CA ASP A 37 4.13 -16.85 -15.95
C ASP A 37 5.57 -16.90 -15.42
N GLY A 38 5.94 -18.02 -14.81
CA GLY A 38 7.24 -18.17 -14.19
C GLY A 38 7.34 -19.43 -13.34
N ARG A 39 8.51 -19.61 -12.73
CA ARG A 39 8.78 -20.80 -11.91
C ARG A 39 7.93 -20.80 -10.65
N TYR A 40 7.12 -21.83 -10.44
CA TYR A 40 6.52 -22.09 -9.13
C TYR A 40 7.43 -23.01 -8.31
N ASP A 41 8.19 -22.41 -7.40
CA ASP A 41 9.09 -23.10 -6.47
C ASP A 41 9.05 -22.40 -5.10
N PRO A 42 8.00 -22.68 -4.30
CA PRO A 42 7.79 -22.01 -3.03
C PRO A 42 8.95 -22.18 -2.05
N CYS A 43 9.67 -23.31 -2.07
CA CYS A 43 10.83 -23.56 -1.20
C CYS A 43 11.97 -22.57 -1.45
N ASN A 44 12.06 -22.01 -2.67
CA ASN A 44 13.06 -20.99 -3.04
C ASN A 44 12.44 -19.59 -3.19
N GLY A 45 11.23 -19.40 -2.66
CA GLY A 45 10.50 -18.13 -2.66
C GLY A 45 9.82 -17.77 -3.98
N HIS A 46 9.87 -18.62 -5.00
CA HIS A 46 9.24 -18.34 -6.29
C HIS A 46 7.77 -18.78 -6.28
N ARG A 47 6.84 -17.84 -6.45
CA ARG A 47 5.38 -18.08 -6.31
C ARG A 47 4.57 -17.62 -7.51
N PHE A 48 5.16 -17.64 -8.71
CA PHE A 48 4.51 -17.28 -9.96
C PHE A 48 3.30 -18.18 -10.25
N ASN A 49 2.15 -17.60 -10.59
CA ASN A 49 0.97 -18.36 -10.94
C ASN A 49 0.13 -17.61 -11.97
N VAL A 50 0.24 -18.03 -13.23
CA VAL A 50 -0.46 -17.42 -14.37
C VAL A 50 -1.99 -17.43 -14.24
N ASN A 51 -2.56 -18.34 -13.43
CA ASN A 51 -4.00 -18.43 -13.21
C ASN A 51 -4.53 -17.30 -12.31
N LYS A 52 -3.64 -16.61 -11.60
CA LYS A 52 -3.99 -15.49 -10.74
C LYS A 52 -3.88 -14.19 -11.53
N LEU A 53 -4.97 -13.45 -11.56
CA LEU A 53 -5.00 -12.10 -12.09
C LEU A 53 -4.38 -11.14 -11.06
N LEU A 54 -3.49 -10.27 -11.52
CA LEU A 54 -2.67 -9.40 -10.68
C LEU A 54 -2.95 -7.92 -10.99
N ILE A 55 -2.93 -7.11 -9.94
CA ILE A 55 -3.00 -5.65 -10.02
C ILE A 55 -1.62 -5.09 -10.32
N ASP A 56 -1.54 -4.14 -11.25
CA ASP A 56 -0.34 -3.36 -11.52
C ASP A 56 0.07 -2.55 -10.28
N PRO A 57 1.28 -2.76 -9.73
CA PRO A 57 1.78 -1.98 -8.59
C PRO A 57 1.82 -0.47 -8.82
N TYR A 58 1.96 -0.04 -10.07
CA TYR A 58 2.00 1.37 -10.48
C TYR A 58 0.62 1.91 -10.88
N THR A 59 -0.45 1.13 -10.73
CA THR A 59 -1.79 1.61 -11.09
C THR A 59 -2.17 2.84 -10.29
N ARG A 60 -2.76 3.83 -10.96
CA ARG A 60 -3.24 5.07 -10.33
C ARG A 60 -4.73 5.03 -10.00
N ALA A 61 -5.46 4.09 -10.57
CA ALA A 61 -6.87 3.86 -10.28
C ALA A 61 -7.22 2.37 -10.34
N ILE A 62 -8.15 1.97 -9.49
CA ILE A 62 -8.67 0.61 -9.41
C ILE A 62 -10.19 0.69 -9.49
N ILE A 63 -10.79 -0.17 -10.31
CA ILE A 63 -12.24 -0.33 -10.43
C ILE A 63 -12.69 -1.67 -9.84
N GLY A 64 -13.83 -1.63 -9.17
CA GLY A 64 -14.39 -2.77 -8.45
C GLY A 64 -13.87 -2.91 -7.03
N THR A 65 -14.41 -3.88 -6.31
CA THR A 65 -14.00 -4.25 -4.96
C THR A 65 -13.51 -5.68 -4.96
N LEU A 66 -12.54 -6.00 -4.11
CA LEU A 66 -12.12 -7.38 -3.90
C LEU A 66 -13.27 -8.18 -3.29
N GLU A 67 -13.66 -9.26 -3.95
CA GLU A 67 -14.58 -10.25 -3.42
C GLU A 67 -13.75 -11.43 -2.92
N TRP A 68 -13.92 -11.83 -1.66
CA TRP A 68 -13.10 -12.92 -1.11
C TRP A 68 -13.57 -14.27 -1.66
N ASP A 69 -12.67 -14.93 -2.36
CA ASP A 69 -12.86 -16.28 -2.90
C ASP A 69 -11.55 -17.08 -2.81
N ASP A 70 -11.68 -18.39 -2.73
CA ASP A 70 -10.55 -19.32 -2.56
C ASP A 70 -9.65 -19.35 -3.79
N SER A 71 -10.17 -18.99 -4.97
CA SER A 71 -9.40 -18.82 -6.20
C SER A 71 -8.35 -17.70 -6.12
N LEU A 72 -8.46 -16.75 -5.19
CA LEU A 72 -7.46 -15.69 -4.98
C LEU A 72 -6.12 -16.22 -4.46
N PHE A 73 -6.10 -17.45 -3.95
CA PHE A 73 -4.90 -18.08 -3.41
C PHE A 73 -4.15 -18.85 -4.49
N GLY A 74 -2.82 -18.68 -4.52
CA GLY A 74 -1.90 -19.40 -5.41
C GLY A 74 -1.80 -20.90 -5.12
N TYR A 75 -2.43 -21.37 -4.04
CA TYR A 75 -2.34 -22.70 -3.49
C TYR A 75 -3.70 -23.20 -2.97
N ASP A 76 -3.77 -24.48 -2.59
CA ASP A 76 -5.01 -25.08 -2.07
C ASP A 76 -5.19 -24.77 -0.58
N ILE A 77 -6.18 -23.95 -0.24
CA ILE A 77 -6.42 -23.52 1.14
C ILE A 77 -7.15 -24.59 1.99
N HIS A 78 -7.82 -25.55 1.35
CA HIS A 78 -8.58 -26.59 2.04
C HIS A 78 -7.71 -27.79 2.40
N ASP A 79 -6.47 -27.82 1.92
CA ASP A 79 -5.51 -28.81 2.35
C ASP A 79 -5.07 -28.56 3.80
N SER A 80 -5.39 -29.52 4.67
CA SER A 80 -4.99 -29.52 6.07
C SER A 80 -3.52 -29.90 6.29
N SER A 81 -2.78 -30.24 5.22
CA SER A 81 -1.36 -30.57 5.33
C SER A 81 -0.51 -29.33 5.66
N SER A 82 0.59 -29.53 6.38
CA SER A 82 1.58 -28.49 6.65
C SER A 82 2.30 -27.97 5.39
N GLY A 83 2.08 -28.60 4.23
CA GLY A 83 2.62 -28.23 2.92
C GLY A 83 1.60 -27.60 1.98
N LYS A 84 0.46 -27.10 2.48
CA LYS A 84 -0.62 -26.57 1.63
C LYS A 84 -0.18 -25.47 0.65
N ASP A 85 0.71 -24.57 1.05
CA ASP A 85 1.25 -23.49 0.20
C ASP A 85 2.31 -23.95 -0.80
N LEU A 86 2.69 -25.23 -0.78
CA LEU A 86 3.55 -25.86 -1.78
C LEU A 86 2.74 -26.38 -2.98
N LYS A 87 1.42 -26.51 -2.83
CA LYS A 87 0.54 -27.02 -3.89
C LYS A 87 0.15 -25.90 -4.84
N PHE A 88 0.22 -26.18 -6.14
CA PHE A 88 -0.16 -25.22 -7.18
C PHE A 88 -1.68 -25.22 -7.40
N ASN A 89 -2.31 -24.04 -7.29
CA ASN A 89 -3.74 -23.88 -7.59
C ASN A 89 -3.96 -23.34 -9.02
N THR A 90 -4.77 -24.02 -9.81
CA THR A 90 -5.05 -23.69 -11.22
C THR A 90 -6.33 -22.88 -11.44
N VAL A 91 -7.09 -22.57 -10.39
CA VAL A 91 -8.39 -21.87 -10.51
C VAL A 91 -8.16 -20.40 -10.88
N ASN A 92 -8.93 -19.91 -11.86
CA ASN A 92 -8.84 -18.53 -12.33
C ASN A 92 -9.45 -17.55 -11.32
N SER A 93 -8.68 -16.55 -10.88
CA SER A 93 -9.12 -15.56 -9.89
C SER A 93 -9.81 -14.31 -10.47
N ALA A 94 -9.90 -14.19 -11.80
CA ALA A 94 -10.24 -12.93 -12.46
C ALA A 94 -11.64 -12.38 -12.14
N ALA A 95 -12.59 -13.23 -11.75
CA ALA A 95 -13.96 -12.83 -11.41
C ALA A 95 -14.04 -12.05 -10.09
N PHE A 96 -13.11 -12.31 -9.18
CA PHE A 96 -13.12 -11.80 -7.80
C PHE A 96 -12.09 -10.68 -7.58
N MET A 97 -11.23 -10.45 -8.58
CA MET A 97 -10.19 -9.43 -8.56
C MET A 97 -10.69 -8.10 -9.10
N PRO A 98 -10.44 -6.97 -8.40
CA PRO A 98 -10.63 -5.67 -8.99
C PRO A 98 -9.60 -5.45 -10.11
N LYS A 99 -9.84 -4.45 -10.96
CA LYS A 99 -9.05 -4.21 -12.17
C LYS A 99 -8.40 -2.84 -12.15
N CYS A 100 -7.27 -2.70 -12.84
CA CYS A 100 -6.59 -1.43 -13.02
C CYS A 100 -7.28 -0.61 -14.11
N VAL A 101 -7.21 0.71 -14.00
CA VAL A 101 -7.77 1.64 -14.99
C VAL A 101 -6.68 2.61 -15.43
N VAL A 102 -6.53 2.78 -16.74
CA VAL A 102 -5.69 3.83 -17.33
C VAL A 102 -6.34 5.18 -17.04
N ILE A 103 -5.61 6.11 -16.42
CA ILE A 103 -6.13 7.45 -16.14
C ILE A 103 -5.48 8.49 -17.03
N ASP A 104 -6.22 9.55 -17.32
CA ASP A 104 -5.66 10.76 -17.92
C ASP A 104 -5.01 11.61 -16.84
N SER A 105 -3.68 11.73 -16.88
CA SER A 105 -2.93 12.60 -15.98
C SER A 105 -2.57 13.96 -16.58
N GLY A 106 -2.83 14.20 -17.87
CA GLY A 106 -2.40 15.42 -18.55
C GLY A 106 -3.38 16.59 -18.41
N ASN A 107 -4.66 16.31 -18.16
CA ASN A 107 -5.73 17.30 -18.27
C ASN A 107 -6.25 17.86 -16.93
N PHE A 108 -5.57 17.59 -15.81
CA PHE A 108 -5.96 18.18 -14.52
C PHE A 108 -5.49 19.63 -14.43
N ASN A 109 -6.43 20.58 -14.46
CA ASN A 109 -6.14 22.00 -14.24
C ASN A 109 -6.30 22.33 -12.75
N SER A 110 -5.19 22.58 -12.06
CA SER A 110 -5.18 22.96 -10.65
C SER A 110 -5.72 24.37 -10.38
N GLY A 111 -6.03 25.16 -11.42
CA GLY A 111 -6.64 26.49 -11.27
C GLY A 111 -5.75 27.53 -10.59
N GLY A 112 -4.43 27.29 -10.55
CA GLY A 112 -3.48 28.17 -9.86
C GLY A 112 -3.32 27.90 -8.36
N ASP A 113 -3.64 26.68 -7.90
CA ASP A 113 -3.34 26.23 -6.54
C ASP A 113 -1.85 26.35 -6.21
N ILE A 114 -1.53 26.87 -5.02
CA ILE A 114 -0.16 27.11 -4.54
C ILE A 114 -0.05 26.55 -3.13
N PRO A 115 1.03 25.81 -2.80
CA PRO A 115 1.21 25.28 -1.46
C PRO A 115 1.24 26.39 -0.41
N PRO A 116 0.50 26.25 0.72
CA PRO A 116 0.46 27.25 1.79
C PRO A 116 1.83 27.56 2.42
N ASN A 117 2.80 26.63 2.34
CA ASN A 117 4.16 26.77 2.85
C ASN A 117 4.25 27.29 4.31
N THR A 118 3.32 26.85 5.17
CA THR A 118 3.30 27.22 6.59
C THR A 118 4.62 26.78 7.26
N PRO A 119 5.33 27.68 7.97
CA PRO A 119 6.53 27.31 8.71
C PRO A 119 6.25 26.21 9.74
N PHE A 120 7.20 25.29 9.94
CA PHE A 120 6.98 24.14 10.83
C PHE A 120 6.67 24.55 12.28
N HIS A 121 7.26 25.63 12.77
CA HIS A 121 7.01 26.16 14.12
C HIS A 121 5.62 26.82 14.28
N GLU A 122 4.93 27.12 13.18
CA GLU A 122 3.55 27.62 13.14
C GLU A 122 2.55 26.51 12.76
N THR A 123 3.06 25.29 12.58
CA THR A 123 2.24 24.16 12.11
C THR A 123 1.48 23.52 13.26
N ILE A 124 0.16 23.43 13.11
CA ILE A 124 -0.76 22.73 13.99
C ILE A 124 -1.44 21.66 13.14
N ILE A 125 -1.05 20.41 13.39
CA ILE A 125 -1.50 19.23 12.65
C ILE A 125 -2.80 18.71 13.26
N TYR A 126 -3.79 18.44 12.42
CA TYR A 126 -5.05 17.82 12.79
C TYR A 126 -5.23 16.50 12.06
N GLU A 127 -5.03 15.39 12.78
CA GLU A 127 -5.27 14.04 12.26
C GLU A 127 -6.77 13.77 12.14
N LEU A 128 -7.23 13.34 10.96
CA LEU A 128 -8.62 12.97 10.75
C LEU A 128 -8.80 11.77 9.83
N HIS A 129 -9.91 11.07 10.03
CA HIS A 129 -10.34 9.99 9.18
C HIS A 129 -11.27 10.49 8.07
N LEU A 130 -10.94 10.21 6.80
CA LEU A 130 -11.70 10.65 5.62
C LEU A 130 -13.21 10.46 5.76
N LYS A 131 -13.62 9.22 6.03
CA LYS A 131 -15.03 8.86 6.22
C LYS A 131 -15.62 9.44 7.51
N GLY A 132 -15.03 9.13 8.66
CA GLY A 132 -15.56 9.47 9.98
C GLY A 132 -15.83 10.95 10.18
N PHE A 133 -14.93 11.79 9.67
CA PHE A 133 -14.97 13.23 9.93
C PHE A 133 -16.27 13.91 9.44
N THR A 134 -16.81 13.47 8.31
CA THR A 134 -18.04 14.08 7.75
C THR A 134 -19.25 13.14 7.71
N LYS A 135 -19.10 11.85 8.07
CA LYS A 135 -20.19 10.87 7.87
C LYS A 135 -21.48 11.23 8.62
N LEU A 136 -21.38 11.79 9.82
CA LEU A 136 -22.51 12.16 10.66
C LEU A 136 -22.80 13.67 10.66
N ASN A 137 -22.08 14.45 9.85
CA ASN A 137 -22.21 15.90 9.84
C ASN A 137 -23.47 16.33 9.05
N GLN A 138 -24.51 16.74 9.78
CA GLN A 138 -25.78 17.18 9.20
C GLN A 138 -25.66 18.46 8.36
N LYS A 139 -24.60 19.26 8.54
CA LYS A 139 -24.33 20.48 7.74
C LYS A 139 -23.78 20.17 6.34
N ILE A 140 -23.48 18.90 6.06
CA ILE A 140 -22.97 18.42 4.78
C ILE A 140 -24.10 17.64 4.08
N PRO A 141 -24.33 17.85 2.78
CA PRO A 141 -25.27 17.06 1.99
C PRO A 141 -24.96 15.56 2.08
N GLU A 142 -26.00 14.73 2.22
CA GLU A 142 -25.86 13.31 2.55
C GLU A 142 -25.04 12.53 1.52
N GLU A 143 -25.18 12.89 0.25
CA GLU A 143 -24.51 12.30 -0.91
C GLU A 143 -22.98 12.41 -0.89
N ILE A 144 -22.43 13.43 -0.21
CA ILE A 144 -20.97 13.65 -0.13
C ILE A 144 -20.40 13.39 1.28
N ARG A 145 -21.23 12.94 2.24
CA ARG A 145 -20.77 12.61 3.59
C ARG A 145 -19.80 11.43 3.59
N GLY A 146 -18.65 11.63 4.24
CA GLY A 146 -17.59 10.64 4.35
C GLY A 146 -16.76 10.45 3.08
N THR A 147 -16.70 11.49 2.23
CA THR A 147 -15.94 11.50 0.97
C THR A 147 -14.95 12.67 0.95
N TYR A 148 -14.03 12.69 -0.03
CA TYR A 148 -13.13 13.82 -0.25
C TYR A 148 -13.89 15.14 -0.46
N ALA A 149 -14.99 15.11 -1.22
CA ALA A 149 -15.85 16.27 -1.43
C ALA A 149 -16.49 16.78 -0.11
N GLY A 150 -16.82 15.87 0.81
CA GLY A 150 -17.33 16.24 2.13
C GLY A 150 -16.30 17.02 2.96
N ILE A 151 -15.02 16.64 2.89
CA ILE A 151 -13.94 17.37 3.56
C ILE A 151 -13.70 18.73 2.89
N ALA A 152 -13.70 18.77 1.56
CA ALA A 152 -13.53 20.02 0.80
C ALA A 152 -14.76 20.94 0.87
N HIS A 153 -15.86 20.52 1.50
CA HIS A 153 -17.08 21.31 1.57
C HIS A 153 -16.88 22.60 2.39
N PRO A 154 -17.45 23.76 1.99
CA PRO A 154 -17.23 25.04 2.67
C PRO A 154 -17.45 25.03 4.18
N LYS A 155 -18.45 24.27 4.66
CA LYS A 155 -18.75 24.14 6.10
C LYS A 155 -17.68 23.39 6.88
N THR A 156 -17.01 22.43 6.24
CA THR A 156 -15.85 21.75 6.83
C THR A 156 -14.66 22.69 6.88
N ILE A 157 -14.38 23.40 5.78
CA ILE A 157 -13.27 24.37 5.72
C ILE A 157 -13.45 25.48 6.76
N GLU A 158 -14.67 26.01 6.90
CA GLU A 158 -15.03 27.02 7.91
C GLU A 158 -14.73 26.49 9.33
N TYR A 159 -15.12 25.26 9.64
CA TYR A 159 -14.83 24.63 10.93
C TYR A 159 -13.32 24.52 11.19
N LEU A 160 -12.55 23.98 10.22
CA LEU A 160 -11.11 23.80 10.34
C LEU A 160 -10.39 25.15 10.52
N LYS A 161 -10.81 26.20 9.80
CA LYS A 161 -10.28 27.55 9.98
C LYS A 161 -10.62 28.13 11.36
N ASN A 162 -11.84 27.91 11.85
CA ASN A 162 -12.26 28.43 13.16
C ASN A 162 -11.52 27.81 14.34
N ILE A 163 -11.13 26.53 14.24
CA ILE A 163 -10.31 25.88 15.27
C ILE A 163 -8.82 26.23 15.15
N GLY A 164 -8.41 26.94 14.09
CA GLY A 164 -7.07 27.48 13.93
C GLY A 164 -6.00 26.45 13.51
N ILE A 165 -6.40 25.30 12.97
CA ILE A 165 -5.44 24.30 12.46
C ILE A 165 -4.84 24.77 11.13
N THR A 166 -3.59 24.41 10.88
CA THR A 166 -2.86 24.83 9.68
C THR A 166 -2.54 23.67 8.74
N ALA A 167 -2.55 22.43 9.23
CA ALA A 167 -2.38 21.23 8.41
C ALA A 167 -3.38 20.13 8.80
N VAL A 168 -3.95 19.46 7.79
CA VAL A 168 -4.78 18.27 7.99
C VAL A 168 -3.96 17.04 7.64
N GLU A 169 -3.82 16.12 8.58
CA GLU A 169 -3.21 14.81 8.36
C GLU A 169 -4.33 13.79 8.14
N LEU A 170 -4.42 13.25 6.92
CA LEU A 170 -5.39 12.20 6.62
C LEU A 170 -4.84 10.84 7.06
N MET A 171 -5.68 10.06 7.76
CA MET A 171 -5.49 8.61 7.88
C MET A 171 -5.37 7.95 6.50
N PRO A 172 -4.80 6.72 6.38
CA PRO A 172 -4.47 6.10 5.09
C PRO A 172 -5.55 6.24 4.01
N VAL A 173 -5.19 6.93 2.93
CA VAL A 173 -6.05 7.20 1.75
C VAL A 173 -5.68 6.35 0.54
N GLN A 174 -4.56 5.64 0.62
CA GLN A 174 -4.14 4.67 -0.39
C GLN A 174 -5.17 3.54 -0.49
N HIS A 175 -5.36 2.98 -1.69
CA HIS A 175 -6.35 1.94 -1.89
C HIS A 175 -6.04 0.73 -1.01
N PHE A 176 -6.99 0.28 -0.20
CA PHE A 176 -6.82 -0.79 0.77
C PHE A 176 -7.89 -1.86 0.67
N ILE A 177 -7.60 -3.05 1.22
CA ILE A 177 -8.58 -4.13 1.38
C ILE A 177 -9.03 -4.31 2.81
N THR A 178 -10.25 -4.85 2.92
CA THR A 178 -10.70 -5.49 4.14
C THR A 178 -10.24 -6.94 4.12
N ASP A 179 -9.58 -7.36 5.18
CA ASP A 179 -9.10 -8.73 5.32
C ASP A 179 -10.23 -9.77 5.33
N ARG A 180 -9.93 -10.97 4.82
CA ARG A 180 -10.88 -12.09 4.79
C ARG A 180 -11.49 -12.36 6.16
N TYR A 181 -10.67 -12.44 7.21
CA TYR A 181 -11.14 -12.72 8.58
C TYR A 181 -12.08 -11.62 9.13
N LEU A 182 -11.89 -10.36 8.71
CA LEU A 182 -12.79 -9.26 9.06
C LEU A 182 -14.10 -9.43 8.29
N LYS A 183 -14.01 -9.70 6.99
CA LYS A 183 -15.17 -9.86 6.13
C LYS A 183 -16.06 -11.03 6.55
N GLU A 184 -15.48 -12.16 6.93
CA GLU A 184 -16.18 -13.33 7.46
C GLU A 184 -16.92 -13.06 8.78
N ARG A 185 -16.51 -12.01 9.51
CA ARG A 185 -17.16 -11.52 10.74
C ARG A 185 -18.05 -10.30 10.51
N ASP A 186 -18.34 -9.98 9.24
CA ASP A 186 -19.09 -8.78 8.84
C ASP A 186 -18.47 -7.45 9.34
N LEU A 187 -17.15 -7.46 9.55
CA LEU A 187 -16.35 -6.30 9.92
C LEU A 187 -15.67 -5.69 8.68
N THR A 188 -15.28 -4.42 8.79
CA THR A 188 -14.57 -3.69 7.74
C THR A 188 -13.26 -3.13 8.24
N ASN A 189 -12.25 -3.06 7.38
CA ASN A 189 -11.04 -2.30 7.68
C ASN A 189 -11.37 -0.81 7.62
N TYR A 190 -11.58 -0.20 8.79
CA TYR A 190 -11.96 1.20 8.88
C TYR A 190 -10.74 2.10 8.65
N TRP A 191 -9.63 1.85 9.35
CA TRP A 191 -8.43 2.70 9.32
C TRP A 191 -7.64 2.65 8.02
N GLY A 192 -7.82 1.61 7.20
CA GLY A 192 -7.19 1.52 5.89
C GLY A 192 -5.72 1.08 5.90
N SER A 193 -5.21 0.56 7.01
CA SER A 193 -3.79 0.20 7.21
C SER A 193 -3.29 -1.03 6.39
N HIS A 194 -4.03 -1.48 5.37
CA HIS A 194 -3.66 -2.61 4.51
C HIS A 194 -3.81 -2.25 3.02
N THR A 195 -2.83 -1.53 2.48
CA THR A 195 -2.95 -0.95 1.14
C THR A 195 -2.53 -1.93 0.05
N ILE A 196 -3.28 -1.97 -1.06
CA ILE A 196 -2.95 -2.75 -2.27
C ILE A 196 -2.11 -1.91 -3.24
N GLY A 197 -2.26 -0.59 -3.19
CA GLY A 197 -1.51 0.36 -3.99
C GLY A 197 -0.36 0.96 -3.18
N PHE A 198 0.86 0.59 -3.56
CA PHE A 198 2.16 1.09 -3.09
C PHE A 198 2.68 0.63 -1.71
N PHE A 199 1.88 0.38 -0.67
CA PHE A 199 2.46 0.02 0.64
C PHE A 199 1.67 -1.06 1.43
N CYS A 200 2.25 -2.25 1.48
CA CYS A 200 1.90 -3.34 2.40
C CYS A 200 0.66 -4.17 2.03
N ILE A 201 0.88 -5.19 1.20
CA ILE A 201 -0.02 -6.34 1.10
C ILE A 201 0.37 -7.31 2.22
N ARG A 202 -0.59 -7.82 2.99
CA ARG A 202 -0.41 -9.06 3.76
C ARG A 202 -0.04 -10.19 2.81
N CYS A 203 1.25 -10.49 2.73
CA CYS A 203 1.79 -11.56 1.92
C CYS A 203 2.73 -12.41 2.77
N ASN A 204 2.16 -13.29 3.58
CA ASN A 204 2.91 -14.44 4.06
C ASN A 204 2.74 -15.61 3.08
N GLU A 205 3.38 -16.74 3.38
CA GLU A 205 3.20 -18.01 2.68
C GLU A 205 1.70 -18.34 2.48
N PHE A 206 0.86 -18.02 3.47
CA PHE A 206 -0.59 -18.23 3.45
C PHE A 206 -1.44 -17.03 2.95
N GLY A 207 -0.82 -15.98 2.42
CA GLY A 207 -1.51 -14.81 1.88
C GLY A 207 -2.03 -15.02 0.44
N PRO A 208 -3.04 -14.25 0.01
CA PRO A 208 -3.55 -14.31 -1.37
C PRO A 208 -2.53 -13.77 -2.38
N SER A 209 -2.70 -14.10 -3.66
CA SER A 209 -1.83 -13.65 -4.75
C SER A 209 -2.52 -12.55 -5.55
N LEU A 210 -2.39 -11.29 -5.10
CA LEU A 210 -3.14 -10.15 -5.63
C LEU A 210 -2.31 -9.19 -6.50
N SER A 211 -1.01 -9.05 -6.21
CA SER A 211 -0.08 -8.17 -6.93
C SER A 211 1.37 -8.66 -6.74
N PHE A 212 2.18 -8.02 -5.90
CA PHE A 212 3.61 -8.29 -5.68
C PHE A 212 3.99 -9.79 -5.58
N LYS A 213 3.23 -10.60 -4.81
CA LYS A 213 3.46 -12.05 -4.66
C LYS A 213 3.46 -12.80 -5.99
N GLY A 214 2.53 -12.45 -6.88
CA GLY A 214 2.42 -13.08 -8.20
C GLY A 214 3.35 -12.45 -9.24
N ILE A 215 3.84 -11.23 -9.00
CA ILE A 215 4.75 -10.52 -9.90
C ILE A 215 6.18 -10.97 -9.70
N ASP A 216 6.70 -10.86 -8.48
CA ASP A 216 8.02 -11.38 -8.10
C ASP A 216 8.14 -11.45 -6.58
N ASN A 217 7.61 -12.51 -5.98
CA ASN A 217 7.60 -12.67 -4.52
C ASN A 217 8.99 -12.52 -3.88
N LYS A 218 10.04 -13.04 -4.54
CA LYS A 218 11.40 -13.08 -4.01
C LYS A 218 12.06 -11.71 -4.01
N SER A 219 11.77 -10.90 -5.02
CA SER A 219 12.30 -9.55 -5.13
C SER A 219 11.51 -8.53 -4.31
N TYR A 220 10.19 -8.65 -4.22
CA TYR A 220 9.37 -7.68 -3.50
C TYR A 220 9.40 -7.88 -1.98
N TYR A 221 9.46 -9.11 -1.49
CA TYR A 221 9.41 -9.42 -0.05
C TYR A 221 10.74 -9.89 0.49
N ARG A 222 11.01 -9.52 1.76
CA ARG A 222 12.13 -10.06 2.50
C ARG A 222 11.79 -11.49 2.93
N LEU A 223 12.55 -12.46 2.43
CA LEU A 223 12.41 -13.87 2.78
C LEU A 223 13.41 -14.23 3.88
N THR A 224 13.13 -15.28 4.65
CA THR A 224 14.08 -15.74 5.67
C THR A 224 15.32 -16.37 5.01
N GLU A 225 16.50 -16.18 5.60
CA GLU A 225 17.75 -16.74 5.08
C GLU A 225 17.82 -18.27 5.17
N GLN A 226 17.16 -18.84 6.19
CA GLN A 226 17.12 -20.28 6.44
C GLN A 226 16.12 -21.00 5.54
N ASP A 227 14.95 -20.38 5.29
CA ASP A 227 13.92 -20.94 4.43
C ASP A 227 13.21 -19.83 3.63
N GLN A 228 13.49 -19.78 2.33
CA GLN A 228 12.94 -18.79 1.41
C GLN A 228 11.44 -18.99 1.13
N ARG A 229 10.83 -20.05 1.66
CA ARG A 229 9.37 -20.23 1.67
C ARG A 229 8.66 -19.19 2.52
N TYR A 230 9.27 -18.76 3.61
CA TYR A 230 8.67 -17.89 4.62
C TYR A 230 9.14 -16.43 4.46
N CYS A 231 8.21 -15.51 4.72
CA CYS A 231 8.51 -14.08 4.74
C CYS A 231 9.03 -13.68 6.12
N PHE A 232 10.00 -12.76 6.14
CA PHE A 232 10.46 -12.14 7.37
C PHE A 232 9.53 -10.97 7.71
N ASP A 233 9.09 -10.87 8.97
CA ASP A 233 8.16 -9.84 9.42
C ASP A 233 8.80 -8.91 10.48
N TYR A 234 9.06 -7.66 10.08
CA TYR A 234 9.41 -6.55 10.96
C TYR A 234 8.22 -5.61 11.23
N THR A 235 7.08 -5.83 10.59
CA THR A 235 5.92 -4.91 10.63
C THR A 235 4.82 -5.38 11.57
N GLY A 236 4.82 -6.66 11.96
CA GLY A 236 3.69 -7.30 12.62
C GLY A 236 2.51 -7.58 11.68
N THR A 237 2.69 -7.41 10.37
CA THR A 237 1.68 -7.67 9.31
C THR A 237 2.02 -8.87 8.42
N ARG A 238 2.89 -9.75 8.94
CA ARG A 238 3.35 -11.04 8.39
C ARG A 238 4.29 -10.99 7.20
N ASN A 239 4.75 -9.81 6.80
CA ASN A 239 5.72 -9.64 5.72
C ASN A 239 6.44 -8.30 5.82
N THR A 240 7.50 -8.12 5.04
CA THR A 240 8.19 -6.83 4.94
C THR A 240 8.72 -6.66 3.52
N LEU A 241 8.58 -5.45 2.96
CA LEU A 241 9.12 -5.13 1.64
C LEU A 241 10.66 -5.16 1.68
N ASN A 242 11.26 -5.70 0.63
CA ASN A 242 12.71 -5.75 0.51
C ASN A 242 13.28 -4.41 0.03
N CYS A 243 13.45 -3.48 0.97
CA CYS A 243 14.00 -2.16 0.71
C CYS A 243 15.51 -2.15 0.40
N GLN A 244 16.18 -3.32 0.34
CA GLN A 244 17.59 -3.41 -0.06
C GLN A 244 17.77 -3.40 -1.58
N LEU A 245 16.69 -3.66 -2.33
CA LEU A 245 16.76 -3.81 -3.78
C LEU A 245 16.42 -2.49 -4.49
N PRO A 246 17.23 -2.07 -5.49
CA PRO A 246 17.14 -0.74 -6.08
C PRO A 246 15.82 -0.48 -6.80
N TYR A 247 15.18 -1.51 -7.36
CA TYR A 247 13.88 -1.39 -8.02
C TYR A 247 12.72 -1.23 -7.02
N ILE A 248 12.84 -1.76 -5.80
CA ILE A 248 11.86 -1.53 -4.73
C ILE A 248 12.03 -0.12 -4.18
N LEU A 249 13.27 0.32 -3.96
CA LEU A 249 13.58 1.71 -3.61
C LEU A 249 13.03 2.70 -4.65
N ARG A 250 13.20 2.38 -5.95
CA ARG A 250 12.62 3.16 -7.05
C ARG A 250 11.09 3.22 -6.96
N LEU A 251 10.41 2.10 -6.74
CA LEU A 251 8.95 2.08 -6.56
C LEU A 251 8.49 3.01 -5.43
N ILE A 252 9.19 2.97 -4.29
CA ILE A 252 8.89 3.82 -3.13
C ILE A 252 9.08 5.30 -3.49
N MET A 253 10.21 5.66 -4.10
CA MET A 253 10.51 7.04 -4.49
C MET A 253 9.57 7.56 -5.58
N ASP A 254 9.25 6.75 -6.59
CA ASP A 254 8.30 7.11 -7.64
C ASP A 254 6.91 7.38 -7.05
N SER A 255 6.47 6.58 -6.06
CA SER A 255 5.24 6.84 -5.32
C SER A 255 5.29 8.15 -4.55
N LEU A 256 6.36 8.41 -3.80
CA LEU A 256 6.50 9.64 -3.02
C LEU A 256 6.48 10.88 -3.93
N ARG A 257 7.26 10.85 -5.01
CA ARG A 257 7.28 11.90 -6.02
C ARG A 257 5.91 12.10 -6.65
N TYR A 258 5.21 11.02 -6.99
CA TYR A 258 3.86 11.11 -7.54
C TYR A 258 2.92 11.87 -6.60
N TRP A 259 2.90 11.51 -5.31
CA TRP A 259 2.06 12.21 -4.33
C TRP A 259 2.47 13.66 -4.14
N ILE A 260 3.76 13.97 -4.01
CA ILE A 260 4.26 15.34 -3.86
C ILE A 260 3.88 16.21 -5.05
N CYS A 261 4.09 15.72 -6.28
CA CYS A 261 3.78 16.47 -7.49
C CYS A 261 2.26 16.64 -7.71
N MET A 262 1.45 15.65 -7.31
CA MET A 262 0.00 15.68 -7.55
C MET A 262 -0.79 16.41 -6.46
N SER A 263 -0.35 16.36 -5.20
CA SER A 263 -1.15 16.87 -4.08
C SER A 263 -0.55 18.11 -3.41
N THR A 264 0.71 18.47 -3.67
CA THR A 264 1.43 19.57 -2.97
C THR A 264 1.46 19.44 -1.44
N VAL A 265 1.12 18.26 -0.87
CA VAL A 265 1.03 18.05 0.58
C VAL A 265 2.30 17.37 1.13
N PRO A 266 2.88 17.86 2.25
CA PRO A 266 3.91 17.12 2.98
C PRO A 266 3.33 15.84 3.63
N GLY A 267 4.01 14.70 3.49
CA GLY A 267 3.53 13.39 3.97
C GLY A 267 4.18 12.92 5.27
N LYS A 268 3.53 11.96 5.95
CA LYS A 268 4.06 11.20 7.10
C LYS A 268 4.21 9.73 6.72
N PHE A 269 5.26 9.09 7.21
CA PHE A 269 5.47 7.65 7.05
C PHE A 269 4.96 6.89 8.27
N ASP A 270 4.01 5.97 8.05
CA ASP A 270 3.69 4.98 9.06
C ASP A 270 4.83 3.94 9.17
N LEU A 271 5.09 3.46 10.39
CA LEU A 271 6.14 2.49 10.69
C LEU A 271 7.51 2.79 10.04
N ALA A 272 7.92 4.06 9.98
CA ALA A 272 9.16 4.49 9.30
C ALA A 272 10.42 3.71 9.72
N ALA A 273 10.45 3.19 10.95
CA ALA A 273 11.52 2.34 11.44
C ALA A 273 11.68 1.03 10.64
N THR A 274 10.62 0.49 10.03
CA THR A 274 10.67 -0.75 9.22
C THR A 274 11.37 -0.52 7.87
N LEU A 275 11.17 0.65 7.27
CA LEU A 275 11.90 1.08 6.07
C LEU A 275 13.40 1.27 6.35
N ALA A 276 13.75 1.47 7.63
CA ALA A 276 15.11 1.70 8.09
C ALA A 276 15.91 0.43 8.41
N ARG A 277 15.28 -0.76 8.37
CA ARG A 277 15.88 -2.01 8.88
C ARG A 277 16.49 -2.86 7.76
N GLU A 278 17.82 -2.80 7.64
CA GLU A 278 18.56 -3.63 6.67
C GLU A 278 19.02 -4.97 7.27
N LEU A 279 19.49 -5.04 8.51
CA LEU A 279 20.22 -6.24 9.01
C LEU A 279 19.94 -6.58 10.50
N HIS A 280 18.75 -6.27 11.04
CA HIS A 280 18.32 -6.42 12.45
C HIS A 280 18.52 -5.20 13.37
N ALA A 281 19.32 -4.21 12.99
CA ALA A 281 19.42 -2.91 13.66
C ALA A 281 18.66 -1.83 12.90
N VAL A 282 18.13 -0.83 13.62
CA VAL A 282 17.69 0.45 13.03
C VAL A 282 18.95 1.26 12.81
N ASP A 283 19.45 1.28 11.58
CA ASP A 283 20.59 2.13 11.24
C ASP A 283 20.10 3.49 10.77
N ARG A 284 20.79 4.57 11.16
CA ARG A 284 20.47 5.95 10.73
C ARG A 284 20.71 6.17 9.24
N LEU A 285 21.22 5.18 8.53
CA LEU A 285 21.71 5.19 7.15
C LEU A 285 21.05 4.10 6.29
N SER A 286 19.76 3.84 6.48
CA SER A 286 19.07 2.94 5.54
C SER A 286 19.03 3.57 4.14
N ALA A 287 19.21 2.76 3.09
CA ALA A 287 19.19 3.21 1.71
C ALA A 287 17.95 4.06 1.34
N VAL A 288 16.80 3.80 1.98
CA VAL A 288 15.57 4.59 1.82
C VAL A 288 15.77 6.05 2.25
N PHE A 289 16.29 6.29 3.45
CA PHE A 289 16.50 7.64 3.97
C PHE A 289 17.61 8.38 3.23
N ASP A 290 18.67 7.68 2.81
CA ASP A 290 19.73 8.29 2.01
C ASP A 290 19.19 8.78 0.66
N ILE A 291 18.34 8.00 -0.01
CA ILE A 291 17.75 8.40 -1.29
C ILE A 291 16.73 9.53 -1.10
N ILE A 292 15.92 9.50 -0.03
CA ILE A 292 15.01 10.61 0.31
C ILE A 292 15.79 11.91 0.55
N HIS A 293 16.95 11.83 1.20
CA HIS A 293 17.79 13.00 1.48
C HIS A 293 18.48 13.56 0.23
N GLN A 294 18.81 12.70 -0.73
CA GLN A 294 19.44 13.09 -2.00
C GLN A 294 18.44 13.63 -3.02
N ASP A 295 17.16 13.26 -2.90
CA ASP A 295 16.14 13.66 -3.86
C ASP A 295 15.58 15.06 -3.54
N PRO A 296 15.84 16.06 -4.40
CA PRO A 296 15.42 17.44 -4.17
C PRO A 296 13.90 17.61 -4.09
N ALA A 297 13.11 16.65 -4.60
CA ALA A 297 11.66 16.67 -4.48
C ALA A 297 11.15 16.25 -3.08
N THR A 298 11.95 15.52 -2.30
CA THR A 298 11.51 14.91 -1.02
C THR A 298 12.20 15.47 0.23
N VAL A 299 13.14 16.41 0.09
CA VAL A 299 13.86 16.98 1.25
C VAL A 299 12.94 17.84 2.13
N SER A 300 12.84 17.47 3.41
CA SER A 300 12.36 18.32 4.51
C SER A 300 13.38 18.29 5.66
N TYR A 301 13.56 19.42 6.35
CA TYR A 301 14.65 19.66 7.32
C TYR A 301 14.50 18.86 8.63
N ASN A 302 15.65 18.56 9.25
CA ASN A 302 15.89 17.44 10.16
C ASN A 302 15.69 17.68 11.68
N GLU A 303 15.22 18.85 12.13
CA GLU A 303 15.30 19.20 13.57
C GLU A 303 13.98 19.09 14.34
N LYS A 304 14.02 18.28 15.41
CA LYS A 304 12.94 18.07 16.36
C LYS A 304 13.10 19.06 17.53
N HIS A 305 12.33 20.15 17.53
CA HIS A 305 12.30 21.10 18.66
C HIS A 305 11.19 20.75 19.66
N ASN A 306 11.41 19.77 20.53
CA ASN A 306 10.45 19.35 21.57
C ASN A 306 10.81 19.81 22.98
N GLU A 307 11.70 20.79 23.17
CA GLU A 307 12.12 21.22 24.51
C GLU A 307 11.06 22.05 25.25
N MET A 308 10.08 22.61 24.54
CA MET A 308 9.08 23.53 25.12
C MET A 308 7.80 22.86 25.66
N ASN A 309 7.58 21.56 25.43
CA ASN A 309 6.35 20.89 25.87
C ASN A 309 6.44 20.27 27.28
N GLY A 310 7.61 20.30 27.92
CA GLY A 310 7.80 19.85 29.31
C GLY A 310 7.61 18.34 29.56
N GLU A 311 7.41 17.53 28.52
CA GLU A 311 7.07 16.11 28.66
C GLU A 311 8.25 15.14 28.49
N ASN A 312 9.50 15.62 28.42
CA ASN A 312 10.71 14.78 28.34
C ASN A 312 10.59 13.60 27.34
N SER A 313 9.97 13.82 26.18
CA SER A 313 9.75 12.79 25.15
C SER A 313 8.82 11.61 25.53
N LEU A 314 7.93 11.77 26.51
CA LEU A 314 6.97 10.74 26.95
C LEU A 314 5.56 10.87 26.34
N GLY A 315 5.31 11.91 25.54
CA GLY A 315 3.98 12.32 25.04
C GLY A 315 3.39 11.52 23.88
N SER A 316 3.58 10.20 23.85
CA SER A 316 2.76 9.31 23.01
C SER A 316 1.88 8.46 23.93
N GLU A 317 0.59 8.38 23.64
CA GLU A 317 -0.36 7.55 24.39
C GLU A 317 0.11 6.08 24.39
N SER A 318 0.56 5.60 25.55
CA SER A 318 1.16 4.27 25.74
C SER A 318 0.13 3.14 25.82
N ARG A 319 -1.15 3.44 25.62
CA ARG A 319 -2.21 2.44 25.50
C ARG A 319 -2.41 2.09 24.04
N ASN A 320 -1.38 1.47 23.48
CA ASN A 320 -1.52 0.70 22.26
C ASN A 320 -2.49 -0.47 22.53
N ARG A 321 -3.75 -0.33 22.13
CA ARG A 321 -4.70 -1.45 22.02
C ARG A 321 -4.74 -2.01 20.59
N SER A 322 -3.73 -1.74 19.77
CA SER A 322 -3.47 -2.58 18.60
C SER A 322 -2.92 -3.91 19.10
N TRP A 323 -3.54 -4.99 18.66
CA TRP A 323 -2.97 -6.31 18.79
C TRP A 323 -1.95 -6.47 17.67
N ASN A 324 -0.71 -6.06 17.95
CA ASN A 324 0.43 -6.66 17.28
C ASN A 324 0.42 -8.13 17.74
N CYS A 325 0.61 -9.09 16.83
CA CYS A 325 0.67 -10.51 17.20
C CYS A 325 1.84 -10.83 18.16
N ASN A 326 2.59 -9.82 18.64
CA ASN A 326 3.66 -9.87 19.64
C ASN A 326 4.80 -10.81 19.25
N VAL A 327 4.97 -11.07 17.96
CA VAL A 327 6.05 -11.89 17.43
C VAL A 327 6.68 -11.16 16.23
N GLU A 328 7.92 -10.72 16.40
CA GLU A 328 8.82 -10.31 15.32
C GLU A 328 9.71 -11.51 14.96
N GLY A 329 9.85 -11.83 13.68
CA GLY A 329 10.64 -12.98 13.19
C GLY A 329 9.80 -14.22 12.81
N PRO A 330 10.47 -15.33 12.44
CA PRO A 330 9.78 -16.59 12.08
C PRO A 330 9.04 -17.17 13.29
N THR A 331 7.80 -17.61 13.11
CA THR A 331 6.93 -18.14 14.19
C THR A 331 6.26 -19.44 13.77
N ASP A 332 6.07 -20.35 14.72
CA ASP A 332 5.41 -21.66 14.53
C ASP A 332 3.97 -21.70 15.12
N ASP A 333 3.49 -20.60 15.72
CA ASP A 333 2.17 -20.54 16.36
C ASP A 333 1.04 -20.49 15.31
N LEU A 334 0.20 -21.52 15.25
CA LEU A 334 -0.94 -21.64 14.32
C LEU A 334 -2.05 -20.60 14.52
N ASN A 335 -2.08 -19.89 15.65
CA ASN A 335 -2.97 -18.74 15.83
C ASN A 335 -2.38 -17.44 15.27
N ILE A 336 -1.07 -17.46 14.96
CA ILE A 336 -0.30 -16.37 14.36
C ILE A 336 0.11 -16.71 12.90
N ASN A 337 0.10 -18.00 12.51
CA ASN A 337 0.42 -18.55 11.18
C ASN A 337 -0.79 -18.76 10.27
#